data_AF-A0A8T3ZC92-F1
#
_entry.id   AF-A0A8T3ZC92-F1
#
_cell.length_a   1.000
_cell.length_b   1.000
_cell.length_c   1.000
_cell.angle_alpha   90.00
_cell.angle_beta   90.00
_cell.angle_gamma   90.00
#
_symmetry.space_group_name_H-M   'P 1'
#
loop_
_entity.id
_entity.type
_entity.pdbx_description
1 polymer ?
#
loop_
_entity_poly.entity_id
_entity_poly.type
_entity_poly.pdbx_seq_one_letter_code
_entity_poly.pdbx_strand_id
1 'polypeptide(L)'
;MVGLNYGKIKGEYNAIKIIERYDPEAVVVVSLMPLSGTPMCDVAPPAPEEIAGIIATARLSMPEVPISLGCARDRRDSKIDVLAVDCGVNRMAIPSEEAIKRAHHYGLNIEWQGTCCSVLFNIQR
;
A
#
# COMPACT_ATOMS: atom_id res chain seq x y z
N MET A 1 -2.37 -0.69 -8.26
CA MET A 1 -3.46 -1.52 -7.70
C MET A 1 -3.03 -2.96 -7.74
N VAL A 2 -3.19 -3.70 -6.65
CA VAL A 2 -2.81 -5.10 -6.48
C VAL A 2 -4.06 -5.97 -6.59
N GLY A 3 -4.01 -7.03 -7.39
CA GLY A 3 -5.12 -7.96 -7.55
C GLY A 3 -6.22 -7.46 -8.48
N LEU A 4 -5.93 -6.51 -9.37
CA LEU A 4 -6.93 -6.00 -10.32
C LEU A 4 -7.45 -7.10 -11.25
N ASN A 5 -6.62 -8.10 -11.55
CA ASN A 5 -7.01 -9.26 -12.34
C ASN A 5 -7.71 -10.32 -11.46
N TYR A 6 -8.88 -9.96 -10.92
CA TYR A 6 -9.73 -10.83 -10.09
C TYR A 6 -8.95 -11.47 -8.92
N GLY A 7 -8.24 -10.65 -8.15
CA GLY A 7 -7.47 -11.07 -6.99
C GLY A 7 -6.11 -11.69 -7.31
N LYS A 8 -5.80 -11.94 -8.59
CA LYS A 8 -4.54 -12.57 -9.00
C LYS A 8 -3.48 -11.55 -9.33
N ILE A 9 -2.26 -11.81 -8.88
CA ILE A 9 -1.07 -11.08 -9.32
C ILE A 9 -0.71 -11.51 -10.75
N LYS A 10 -0.67 -10.54 -11.68
CA LYS A 10 -0.37 -10.80 -13.09
C LYS A 10 0.41 -9.67 -13.76
N GLY A 11 0.06 -8.41 -13.48
CA GLY A 11 0.62 -7.24 -14.15
C GLY A 11 1.40 -6.30 -13.24
N GLU A 12 1.28 -6.47 -11.93
CA GLU A 12 1.71 -5.54 -10.90
C GLU A 12 3.24 -5.32 -10.91
N TYR A 13 4.02 -6.39 -11.01
CA TYR A 13 5.47 -6.29 -11.15
C TYR A 13 5.89 -5.57 -12.43
N ASN A 14 5.18 -5.78 -13.54
CA ASN A 14 5.43 -5.05 -14.78
C ASN A 14 5.00 -3.58 -14.66
N ALA A 15 3.94 -3.29 -13.92
CA ALA A 15 3.51 -1.92 -13.64
C ALA A 15 4.59 -1.15 -12.88
N ILE A 16 5.26 -1.77 -11.89
CA ILE A 16 6.44 -1.17 -11.21
C ILE A 16 7.53 -0.83 -12.23
N LYS A 17 7.89 -1.77 -13.11
CA LYS A 17 8.89 -1.55 -14.18
C LYS A 17 8.52 -0.46 -15.18
N ILE A 18 7.22 -0.16 -15.32
CA ILE A 18 6.77 0.94 -16.18
C ILE A 18 6.96 2.26 -15.43
N ILE A 19 6.45 2.36 -14.20
CA ILE A 19 6.43 3.62 -13.46
C ILE A 19 7.82 4.06 -12.97
N GLU A 20 8.74 3.13 -12.70
CA GLU A 20 10.10 3.45 -12.23
C GLU A 20 10.90 4.30 -13.26
N ARG A 21 10.47 4.33 -14.53
CA ARG A 21 11.10 5.12 -15.60
C ARG A 21 10.69 6.59 -15.62
N TYR A 22 9.71 6.98 -14.81
CA TYR A 22 9.08 8.30 -14.85
C TYR A 22 9.30 9.15 -13.58
N ASP A 23 10.18 8.71 -12.68
CA ASP A 23 10.53 9.42 -11.42
C ASP A 23 9.30 9.96 -10.66
N PRO A 24 8.38 9.08 -10.22
CA PRO A 24 7.13 9.52 -9.61
C PRO A 24 7.37 10.21 -8.25
N GLU A 25 6.68 11.32 -8.00
CA GLU A 25 6.73 12.02 -6.70
C GLU A 25 6.25 11.17 -5.53
N ALA A 26 5.37 10.20 -5.79
CA ALA A 26 4.92 9.21 -4.82
C ALA A 26 4.27 8.00 -5.52
N VAL A 27 4.30 6.85 -4.85
CA VAL A 27 3.60 5.64 -5.27
C VAL A 27 2.55 5.26 -4.24
N VAL A 28 1.29 5.18 -4.66
CA VAL A 28 0.19 4.72 -3.80
C VAL A 28 -0.18 3.28 -4.18
N VAL A 29 0.02 2.37 -3.24
CA VAL A 29 -0.37 0.97 -3.35
C VAL A 29 -1.76 0.80 -2.73
N VAL A 30 -2.69 0.28 -3.52
CA VAL A 30 -4.02 -0.17 -3.06
C VAL A 30 -4.21 -1.60 -3.49
N SER A 31 -4.98 -2.37 -2.73
CA SER A 31 -5.32 -3.76 -3.04
C SER A 31 -6.81 -3.88 -3.36
N LEU A 32 -7.17 -4.88 -4.15
CA LEU A 32 -8.57 -5.22 -4.40
C LEU A 32 -9.31 -5.34 -3.06
N MET A 33 -10.37 -4.54 -2.92
CA MET A 33 -11.30 -4.61 -1.80
C MET A 33 -12.66 -4.92 -2.40
N PRO A 34 -13.21 -6.12 -2.19
CA PRO A 34 -14.52 -6.48 -2.74
C PRO A 34 -15.60 -5.54 -2.22
N LEU A 35 -16.38 -4.98 -3.15
CA LEU A 35 -17.46 -4.04 -2.84
C LEU A 35 -18.80 -4.67 -3.21
N SER A 36 -19.75 -4.63 -2.26
CA SER A 36 -21.12 -5.11 -2.47
C SER A 36 -21.75 -4.46 -3.70
N GLY A 37 -22.40 -5.26 -4.54
CA GLY A 37 -23.06 -4.78 -5.77
C GLY A 37 -22.13 -4.56 -6.95
N THR A 38 -20.83 -4.86 -6.83
CA THR A 38 -19.90 -4.86 -7.97
C THR A 38 -19.72 -6.27 -8.54
N PRO A 39 -19.36 -6.42 -9.83
CA PRO A 39 -19.06 -7.74 -10.41
C PRO A 39 -17.92 -8.51 -9.72
N MET A 40 -17.12 -7.83 -8.89
CA MET A 40 -16.02 -8.42 -8.12
C MET A 40 -16.34 -8.57 -6.62
N CYS A 41 -17.62 -8.53 -6.23
CA CYS A 41 -18.03 -8.62 -4.82
C CYS A 41 -17.60 -9.92 -4.13
N ASP A 42 -17.52 -11.03 -4.87
CA ASP A 42 -17.18 -12.36 -4.35
C ASP A 42 -15.74 -12.78 -4.68
N VAL A 43 -14.94 -11.87 -5.23
CA VAL A 43 -13.54 -12.14 -5.57
C VAL A 43 -12.71 -12.09 -4.30
N ALA A 44 -11.94 -13.15 -4.03
CA ALA A 44 -10.98 -13.13 -2.94
C ALA A 44 -9.89 -12.07 -3.21
N PRO A 45 -9.58 -11.19 -2.24
CA PRO A 45 -8.45 -10.27 -2.38
C PRO A 45 -7.12 -11.04 -2.38
N PRO A 46 -6.02 -10.44 -2.90
CA PRO A 46 -4.68 -11.00 -2.79
C PRO A 46 -4.28 -11.26 -1.34
N ALA A 47 -3.45 -12.28 -1.12
CA ALA A 47 -2.92 -12.58 0.21
C ALA A 47 -2.03 -11.43 0.74
N PRO A 48 -1.92 -11.22 2.06
CA PRO A 48 -1.06 -10.20 2.64
C PRO A 48 0.39 -10.25 2.14
N GLU A 49 0.94 -11.46 1.98
CA GLU A 49 2.30 -11.69 1.47
C GLU A 49 2.47 -11.28 0.02
N GLU A 50 1.44 -11.45 -0.82
CA GLU A 50 1.48 -11.00 -2.22
C GLU A 50 1.49 -9.47 -2.30
N ILE A 51 0.66 -8.81 -1.48
CA ILE A 51 0.65 -7.34 -1.37
C ILE A 51 2.01 -6.84 -0.88
N ALA A 52 2.55 -7.48 0.17
CA ALA A 52 3.86 -7.17 0.72
C ALA A 52 4.97 -7.33 -0.32
N GLY A 53 4.93 -8.40 -1.14
CA GLY A 53 5.88 -8.62 -2.23
C GLY A 53 5.88 -7.48 -3.27
N ILE A 54 4.70 -6.94 -3.62
CA ILE A 54 4.59 -5.77 -4.49
C ILE A 54 5.18 -4.52 -3.84
N ILE A 55 4.89 -4.26 -2.56
CA ILE A 55 5.42 -3.12 -1.81
C ILE A 55 6.95 -3.19 -1.70
N ALA A 56 7.48 -4.35 -1.31
CA ALA A 56 8.92 -4.58 -1.20
C ALA A 56 9.62 -4.39 -2.55
N THR A 57 9.03 -4.90 -3.63
CA THR A 57 9.57 -4.69 -4.98
C THR A 57 9.58 -3.21 -5.34
N ALA A 58 8.50 -2.48 -5.07
CA ALA A 58 8.44 -1.04 -5.34
C ALA A 58 9.50 -0.27 -4.53
N ARG A 59 9.70 -0.61 -3.25
CA ARG A 59 10.75 -0.01 -2.40
C ARG A 59 12.15 -0.29 -2.95
N LEU A 60 12.44 -1.52 -3.36
CA LEU A 60 13.75 -1.89 -3.91
C LEU A 60 14.02 -1.24 -5.27
N SER A 61 13.01 -1.15 -6.14
CA SER A 61 13.13 -0.49 -7.45
C SER A 61 13.26 1.03 -7.36
N MET A 62 12.59 1.65 -6.38
CA MET A 62 12.49 3.11 -6.24
C MET A 62 12.79 3.53 -4.79
N PRO A 63 14.06 3.45 -4.35
CA PRO A 63 14.43 3.62 -2.94
C PRO A 63 14.12 5.00 -2.37
N GLU A 64 14.20 6.05 -3.19
CA GLU A 64 13.97 7.44 -2.77
C GLU A 64 12.50 7.88 -2.92
N VAL A 65 11.67 7.10 -3.62
CA VAL A 65 10.28 7.46 -3.86
C VAL A 65 9.44 7.18 -2.60
N PRO A 66 8.61 8.13 -2.14
CA PRO A 66 7.64 7.90 -1.08
C PRO A 66 6.59 6.85 -1.48
N ILE A 67 6.42 5.82 -0.65
CA ILE A 67 5.42 4.76 -0.86
C ILE A 67 4.32 4.84 0.20
N SER A 68 3.08 4.85 -0.24
CA SER A 68 1.89 4.94 0.60
C SER A 68 1.00 3.70 0.44
N LEU A 69 0.59 3.07 1.53
CA LEU A 69 -0.50 2.09 1.52
C LEU A 69 -1.85 2.82 1.64
N GLY A 70 -2.63 2.82 0.56
CA GLY A 70 -3.93 3.48 0.48
C GLY A 70 -5.05 2.73 1.23
N CYS A 71 -6.20 3.38 1.35
CA CYS A 71 -7.32 2.88 2.18
C CYS A 71 -8.03 1.64 1.59
N ALA A 72 -7.99 1.46 0.27
CA ALA A 72 -8.60 0.32 -0.39
C ALA A 72 -7.71 -0.92 -0.25
N ARG A 73 -8.13 -1.82 0.65
CA ARG A 73 -7.57 -3.16 0.95
C ARG A 73 -8.51 -3.88 1.92
N ASP A 74 -8.31 -5.18 2.17
CA ASP A 74 -9.05 -5.85 3.24
C ASP A 74 -8.57 -5.38 4.63
N ARG A 75 -9.30 -4.43 5.21
CA ARG A 75 -8.95 -3.82 6.50
C ARG A 75 -9.21 -4.72 7.71
N ARG A 76 -9.85 -5.88 7.54
CA ARG A 76 -10.01 -6.86 8.63
C ARG A 76 -8.72 -7.65 8.88
N ASP A 77 -7.84 -7.70 7.89
CA ASP A 77 -6.56 -8.37 8.00
C ASP A 77 -5.44 -7.36 8.30
N SER A 78 -5.19 -7.13 9.60
CA SER A 78 -4.13 -6.23 10.06
C SER A 78 -2.73 -6.66 9.62
N LYS A 79 -2.55 -7.91 9.18
CA LYS A 79 -1.28 -8.41 8.65
C LYS A 79 -0.84 -7.64 7.41
N ILE A 80 -1.77 -7.17 6.58
CA ILE A 80 -1.46 -6.35 5.40
C ILE A 80 -0.72 -5.08 5.83
N ASP A 81 -1.22 -4.41 6.85
CA ASP A 81 -0.63 -3.17 7.36
C ASP A 81 0.72 -3.43 8.03
N VAL A 82 0.81 -4.47 8.86
CA VAL A 82 2.07 -4.84 9.53
C VAL A 82 3.16 -5.15 8.50
N LEU A 83 2.84 -5.98 7.51
CA LEU A 83 3.80 -6.32 6.46
C LEU A 83 4.15 -5.12 5.59
N ALA A 84 3.23 -4.19 5.36
CA ALA A 84 3.54 -2.97 4.63
C ALA A 84 4.58 -2.11 5.38
N VAL A 85 4.49 -2.01 6.72
CA VAL A 85 5.53 -1.37 7.55
C VAL A 85 6.86 -2.13 7.40
N ASP A 86 6.83 -3.46 7.52
CA ASP A 86 8.03 -4.31 7.35
C ASP A 86 8.66 -4.15 5.95
N CYS A 87 7.86 -3.84 4.92
CA CYS A 87 8.31 -3.64 3.54
C CYS A 87 8.69 -2.18 3.20
N GLY A 88 8.66 -1.28 4.19
CA GLY A 88 9.20 0.07 4.05
C GLY A 88 8.24 1.09 3.42
N VAL A 89 6.92 1.00 3.67
CA VAL A 89 6.02 2.12 3.38
C VAL A 89 6.37 3.34 4.24
N ASN A 90 6.23 4.54 3.67
CA ASN A 90 6.40 5.80 4.40
C ASN A 90 5.08 6.35 4.93
N ARG A 91 3.96 5.94 4.33
CA ARG A 91 2.62 6.44 4.67
C ARG A 91 1.61 5.31 4.64
N MET A 92 0.59 5.43 5.49
CA MET A 92 -0.53 4.50 5.51
C MET A 92 -1.83 5.23 5.79
N ALA A 93 -2.86 4.92 5.00
CA ALA A 93 -4.21 5.42 5.23
C ALA A 93 -4.92 4.52 6.24
N ILE A 94 -5.42 5.12 7.32
CA ILE A 94 -6.22 4.45 8.35
C ILE A 94 -5.52 3.16 8.83
N PRO A 95 -4.33 3.28 9.46
CA PRO A 95 -3.54 2.14 9.88
C PRO A 95 -4.23 1.34 10.99
N SER A 96 -4.01 0.03 11.01
CA SER A 96 -4.33 -0.83 12.16
C SER A 96 -3.46 -0.50 13.38
N GLU A 97 -3.93 -0.87 14.57
CA GLU A 97 -3.16 -0.70 15.81
C GLU A 97 -1.85 -1.51 15.78
N GLU A 98 -1.87 -2.68 15.16
CA GLU A 98 -0.73 -3.58 15.03
C GLU A 98 0.38 -2.95 14.17
N ALA A 99 0.01 -2.23 13.11
CA ALA A 99 0.97 -1.50 12.29
C ALA A 99 1.58 -0.31 13.03
N ILE A 100 0.79 0.40 13.83
CA ILE A 100 1.30 1.47 14.71
C ILE A 100 2.32 0.90 15.71
N LYS A 101 1.97 -0.21 16.38
CA LYS A 101 2.88 -0.92 17.29
C LYS A 101 4.15 -1.39 16.58
N ARG A 102 4.02 -1.91 15.34
CA ARG A 102 5.16 -2.33 14.53
C ARG A 102 6.08 -1.17 14.16
N ALA A 103 5.52 -0.03 13.75
CA ALA A 103 6.30 1.16 13.44
C ALA A 103 7.07 1.68 14.67
N HIS A 104 6.43 1.73 15.85
CA HIS A 104 7.10 2.08 17.10
C HIS A 104 8.19 1.07 17.50
N HIS A 105 7.97 -0.23 17.27
CA HIS A 105 8.99 -1.25 17.51
C HIS A 105 10.27 -1.01 16.68
N TYR A 106 10.14 -0.48 15.47
CA TYR A 106 11.27 -0.05 14.64
C TYR A 106 11.81 1.35 14.96
N GLY A 107 11.27 2.03 15.98
CA GLY A 107 11.70 3.37 16.36
C GLY A 107 11.29 4.47 15.37
N LEU A 108 10.28 4.22 14.54
CA LEU A 108 9.77 5.21 13.58
C LEU A 108 8.97 6.30 14.30
N ASN A 109 9.13 7.55 13.85
CA ASN A 109 8.26 8.65 14.23
C ASN A 109 6.98 8.62 13.40
N ILE A 110 5.82 8.80 14.03
CA ILE A 110 4.52 8.78 13.36
C ILE A 110 3.90 10.16 13.43
N GLU A 111 3.56 10.70 12.28
CA GLU A 111 2.85 11.97 12.15
C GLU A 111 1.46 11.74 11.54
N TRP A 112 0.46 12.41 12.08
CA TRP A 112 -0.93 12.24 11.69
C TRP A 112 -1.38 13.38 10.78
N GLN A 113 -1.96 13.04 9.63
CA GLN A 113 -2.49 14.00 8.68
C GLN A 113 -3.94 13.65 8.31
N GLY A 114 -4.84 14.62 8.44
CA GLY A 114 -6.26 14.49 8.07
C GLY A 114 -6.53 14.66 6.57
N THR A 115 -5.76 14.01 5.70
CA THR A 115 -5.90 14.12 4.23
C THR A 115 -6.01 12.75 3.57
N CYS A 116 -6.45 12.71 2.31
CA CYS A 116 -6.45 11.49 1.53
C CYS A 116 -5.02 10.97 1.28
N CYS A 117 -4.87 9.65 1.15
CA CYS A 117 -3.60 8.97 0.91
C CYS A 117 -2.90 9.35 -0.41
N SER A 118 -3.62 9.97 -1.34
CA SER A 118 -3.12 10.47 -2.63
C SER A 118 -2.63 11.92 -2.57
N VAL A 119 -2.82 12.63 -1.46
CA VAL A 119 -2.37 14.01 -1.29
C VAL A 119 -0.97 14.01 -0.71
N LEU A 120 -0.02 14.73 -1.33
CA LEU A 120 1.36 14.76 -0.88
C LEU A 120 1.50 15.33 0.54
N PHE A 121 2.51 14.86 1.26
CA PHE A 121 2.95 15.46 2.51
C PHE A 121 3.48 16.86 2.19
N ASN A 122 3.03 17.90 2.91
CA ASN A 122 3.32 19.34 2.72
C ASN A 122 2.38 20.21 1.86
N ILE A 123 1.12 19.83 1.62
CA ILE A 123 0.10 20.81 1.15
C ILE A 123 -0.50 21.58 2.35
N GLN A 124 0.36 22.27 3.11
CA GLN A 124 0.03 23.42 3.94
C GLN A 124 1.28 24.31 3.97
N ARG A 125 1.36 25.25 3.01
CA ARG A 125 2.02 26.54 3.24
C ARG A 125 1.00 27.48 3.85
#